data_AF-A0A2M7KFR4-F1
#
_entry.id   AF-A0A2M7KFR4-F1
#
_cell.length_a   1.000
_cell.length_b   1.000
_cell.length_c   1.000
_cell.angle_alpha   90.00
_cell.angle_beta   90.00
_cell.angle_gamma   90.00
#
_symmetry.space_group_name_H-M   'P 1'
#
loop_
_entity.id
_entity.type
_entity.pdbx_description
1 polymer ?
#
loop_
_entity_poly.entity_id
_entity_poly.type
_entity_poly.pdbx_seq_one_letter_code
_entity_poly.pdbx_strand_id
1 'polypeptide(L)'
;MTDAKRRTRRFMNHPATEIVIGVLIVASVVLTVMAFAASPSPRWLVVATDAITATFIVELWVRGWASLDRRRFVRDYWIDLVAVLPVFRVFRVARALRLLRVLRLLRLSGVVSRQGTYFPYVLRKGLLEHVAILMFIVLTVVFGTVGMLHFEGRVNARFHDYGRTFWWSLYTLFAGDPNAEQPQTLAGRLITLAVLFMGVGIFAMLTGTVSAFMVQRVMRMGSQDEELTELDRHLIVCGWSPKIGIILREL
;
A
#
# COMPACT_ATOMS: atom_id res chain seq x y z
N MET A 1 25.69 12.38 -23.54
CA MET A 1 24.98 11.80 -22.37
C MET A 1 25.94 11.88 -21.19
N THR A 2 25.71 12.71 -20.18
CA THR A 2 26.71 12.89 -19.10
C THR A 2 26.77 11.66 -18.20
N ASP A 3 27.97 11.17 -17.92
CA ASP A 3 28.22 9.95 -17.12
C ASP A 3 27.56 9.99 -15.73
N ALA A 4 27.42 11.19 -15.17
CA ALA A 4 26.71 11.43 -13.91
C ALA A 4 25.25 10.93 -13.96
N LYS A 5 24.49 11.22 -15.03
CA LYS A 5 23.07 10.79 -15.19
C LYS A 5 22.93 9.28 -15.35
N ARG A 6 23.91 8.63 -15.97
CA ARG A 6 23.90 7.17 -16.19
C ARG A 6 24.19 6.41 -14.88
N ARG A 7 25.08 6.95 -14.04
CA ARG A 7 25.42 6.40 -12.71
C ARG A 7 24.25 6.53 -11.73
N THR A 8 23.58 7.68 -11.67
CA THR A 8 22.41 7.90 -10.79
C THR A 8 21.24 6.99 -11.18
N ARG A 9 20.98 6.80 -12.49
CA ARG A 9 19.91 5.92 -12.96
C ARG A 9 20.15 4.44 -12.63
N ARG A 10 21.42 3.99 -12.63
CA ARG A 10 21.79 2.62 -12.21
C ARG A 10 21.65 2.41 -10.71
N PHE A 11 22.01 3.41 -9.90
CA PHE A 11 21.94 3.33 -8.44
C PHE A 11 20.49 3.42 -7.92
N MET A 12 19.64 4.23 -8.56
CA MET A 12 18.22 4.39 -8.17
C MET A 12 17.30 3.27 -8.67
N ASN A 13 17.71 2.53 -9.71
CA ASN A 13 16.98 1.34 -10.18
C ASN A 13 17.39 0.07 -9.42
N HIS A 14 18.20 0.19 -8.36
CA HIS A 14 18.60 -0.97 -7.57
C HIS A 14 17.41 -1.42 -6.69
N PRO A 15 17.12 -2.72 -6.58
CA PRO A 15 16.02 -3.22 -5.76
C PRO A 15 16.11 -2.75 -4.29
N ALA A 16 17.32 -2.52 -3.78
CA ALA A 16 17.56 -2.02 -2.43
C ALA A 16 17.01 -0.60 -2.21
N THR A 17 17.15 0.32 -3.17
CA THR A 17 16.64 1.70 -3.00
C THR A 17 15.11 1.71 -2.97
N GLU A 18 14.46 0.87 -3.77
CA GLU A 18 13.00 0.78 -3.78
C GLU A 18 12.43 0.13 -2.51
N ILE A 19 13.09 -0.89 -1.96
CA ILE A 19 12.71 -1.47 -0.66
C ILE A 19 12.87 -0.44 0.45
N VAL A 20 13.99 0.30 0.47
CA VAL A 20 14.22 1.38 1.44
C VAL A 20 13.14 2.45 1.34
N ILE A 21 12.76 2.86 0.12
CA ILE A 21 11.66 3.82 -0.11
C ILE A 21 10.32 3.24 0.36
N GLY A 22 10.03 1.97 0.07
CA GLY A 22 8.82 1.30 0.53
C GLY A 22 8.71 1.30 2.06
N VAL A 23 9.79 0.92 2.75
CA VAL A 23 9.89 0.97 4.22
C VAL A 23 9.72 2.39 4.74
N LEU A 24 10.35 3.38 4.11
CA LEU A 24 10.20 4.80 4.45
C LEU A 24 8.76 5.30 4.27
N ILE A 25 8.04 4.83 3.24
CA ILE A 25 6.63 5.20 3.01
C ILE A 25 5.76 4.62 4.12
N VAL A 26 5.93 3.34 4.46
CA VAL A 26 5.19 2.68 5.54
C VAL A 26 5.48 3.36 6.88
N ALA A 27 6.76 3.63 7.19
CA ALA A 27 7.16 4.36 8.39
C ALA A 27 6.56 5.78 8.44
N SER A 28 6.57 6.51 7.32
CA SER A 28 5.94 7.84 7.21
C SER A 28 4.45 7.80 7.54
N VAL A 29 3.76 6.73 7.13
CA VAL A 29 2.32 6.57 7.33
C VAL A 29 2.01 6.20 8.77
N VAL A 30 2.74 5.25 9.35
CA VAL A 30 2.62 4.90 10.77
C VAL A 30 2.83 6.13 11.65
N LEU A 31 3.89 6.90 11.39
CA LEU A 31 4.14 8.15 12.11
C LEU A 31 3.02 9.18 11.90
N THR A 32 2.42 9.23 10.72
CA THR A 32 1.27 10.12 10.48
C THR A 32 0.05 9.69 11.29
N VAL A 33 -0.27 8.39 11.31
CA VAL A 33 -1.38 7.85 12.14
C VAL A 33 -1.12 8.10 13.62
N MET A 34 0.11 7.90 14.10
CA MET A 34 0.50 8.24 15.48
C MET A 34 0.34 9.74 15.77
N ALA A 35 0.65 10.62 14.81
CA ALA A 35 0.43 12.05 14.95
C ALA A 35 -1.04 12.41 15.14
N PHE A 36 -1.95 11.68 14.49
CA PHE A 36 -3.39 11.86 14.61
C PHE A 36 -3.95 11.27 15.90
N ALA A 37 -3.44 10.10 16.32
CA ALA A 37 -3.82 9.45 17.56
C ALA A 37 -3.44 10.29 18.79
N ALA A 38 -2.26 10.91 18.77
CA ALA A 38 -1.72 11.65 19.89
C ALA A 38 -2.16 13.13 19.94
N SER A 39 -3.34 13.51 19.43
CA SER A 39 -3.77 14.93 19.39
C SER A 39 -3.91 15.53 20.81
N PRO A 40 -3.05 16.48 21.26
CA PRO A 40 -2.08 17.29 20.50
C PRO A 40 -0.72 16.62 20.26
N SER A 41 -0.31 16.51 18.98
CA SER A 41 0.88 15.77 18.57
C SER A 41 2.19 16.34 19.16
N PRO A 42 3.08 15.52 19.74
CA PRO A 42 4.34 16.00 20.31
C PRO A 42 5.28 16.54 19.23
N ARG A 43 6.09 17.55 19.58
CA ARG A 43 6.94 18.29 18.62
C ARG A 43 7.92 17.40 17.86
N TRP A 44 8.52 16.40 18.51
CA TRP A 44 9.46 15.48 17.88
C TRP A 44 8.83 14.68 16.73
N LEU A 45 7.54 14.34 16.86
CA LEU A 45 6.80 13.54 15.90
C LEU A 45 6.43 14.37 14.66
N VAL A 46 6.15 15.66 14.86
CA VAL A 46 6.02 16.65 13.78
C VAL A 46 7.35 16.83 13.03
N VAL A 47 8.47 16.98 13.76
CA VAL A 47 9.80 17.13 13.16
C VAL A 47 10.21 15.89 12.37
N ALA A 48 9.98 14.68 12.92
CA ALA A 48 10.27 13.42 12.24
C ALA A 48 9.46 13.26 10.94
N THR A 49 8.16 13.56 10.99
CA THR A 49 7.30 13.48 9.80
C THR A 49 7.67 14.51 8.72
N ASP A 50 8.04 15.73 9.12
CA ASP A 50 8.51 16.76 8.19
C ASP A 50 9.90 16.43 7.61
N ALA A 51 10.81 15.83 8.39
CA ALA A 51 12.11 15.37 7.90
C ALA A 51 11.99 14.26 6.85
N ILE A 52 11.15 13.24 7.09
CA ILE A 52 10.87 12.18 6.11
C ILE A 52 10.24 12.77 4.85
N THR A 53 9.38 13.77 5.00
CA THR A 53 8.79 14.50 3.87
C THR A 53 9.85 15.21 3.03
N ALA A 54 10.81 15.88 3.66
CA ALA A 54 11.90 16.57 2.97
C ALA A 54 12.74 15.56 2.16
N THR A 55 13.04 14.39 2.74
CA THR A 55 13.74 13.31 2.03
C THR A 55 13.00 12.88 0.77
N PHE A 56 11.67 12.75 0.82
CA PHE A 56 10.87 12.40 -0.37
C PHE A 56 10.84 13.49 -1.43
N ILE A 57 10.84 14.77 -1.05
CA ILE A 57 10.92 15.88 -2.00
C ILE A 57 12.28 15.85 -2.71
N VAL A 58 13.37 15.71 -1.95
CA VAL A 58 14.72 15.61 -2.49
C VAL A 58 14.83 14.43 -3.44
N GLU A 59 14.29 13.27 -3.06
CA GLU A 59 14.23 12.08 -3.90
C GLU A 59 13.48 12.34 -5.23
N LEU A 60 12.30 12.96 -5.16
CA LEU A 60 11.49 13.28 -6.35
C LEU A 60 12.22 14.29 -7.26
N TRP A 61 12.92 15.27 -6.67
CA TRP A 61 13.73 16.24 -7.39
C TRP A 61 14.92 15.58 -8.11
N VAL A 62 15.66 14.72 -7.42
CA VAL A 62 16.80 13.99 -8.01
C VAL A 62 16.32 13.09 -9.15
N ARG A 63 15.18 12.40 -8.99
CA ARG A 63 14.57 11.59 -10.07
C ARG A 63 14.10 12.43 -11.25
N GLY A 64 13.47 13.57 -10.99
CA GLY A 64 13.03 14.51 -12.02
C GLY A 64 14.19 15.08 -12.83
N TRP A 65 15.32 15.37 -12.18
CA TRP A 65 16.52 15.87 -12.85
C TRP A 65 17.27 14.78 -13.64
N ALA A 66 17.22 13.53 -13.17
CA ALA A 66 17.81 12.38 -13.85
C ALA A 66 16.98 11.93 -15.08
N SER A 67 15.67 12.19 -15.11
CA SER A 67 14.81 11.83 -16.25
C SER A 67 15.01 12.81 -17.42
N LEU A 68 15.27 12.26 -18.62
CA LEU A 68 15.56 13.04 -19.82
C LEU A 68 14.30 13.58 -20.52
N ASP A 69 13.12 13.00 -20.26
CA ASP A 69 11.85 13.40 -20.87
C ASP A 69 10.80 13.79 -19.82
N ARG A 70 10.47 15.09 -19.77
CA ARG A 70 9.47 15.64 -18.84
C ARG A 70 8.07 15.03 -19.03
N ARG A 71 7.68 14.69 -20.26
CA ARG A 71 6.36 14.10 -20.57
C ARG A 71 6.22 12.65 -20.10
N ARG A 72 7.24 11.81 -20.32
CA ARG A 72 7.27 10.43 -19.81
C ARG A 72 7.38 10.40 -18.29
N PHE A 73 8.15 11.34 -17.71
CA PHE A 73 8.24 11.48 -16.27
C PHE A 73 6.88 11.78 -15.62
N VAL A 74 6.11 12.75 -16.13
CA VAL A 74 4.78 13.04 -15.57
C VAL A 74 3.84 11.84 -15.73
N ARG A 75 3.86 11.13 -16.87
CA ARG A 75 3.02 9.94 -17.07
C ARG A 75 3.36 8.79 -16.11
N ASP A 76 4.63 8.59 -15.81
CA ASP A 76 5.05 7.47 -14.97
C ASP A 76 5.02 7.84 -13.47
N TYR A 77 5.17 9.13 -13.12
CA TYR A 77 5.29 9.65 -11.75
C TYR A 77 4.11 10.52 -11.30
N TRP A 78 2.98 10.54 -12.03
CA TRP A 78 1.81 11.34 -11.64
C TRP A 78 1.32 11.01 -10.21
N ILE A 79 1.37 9.74 -9.81
CA ILE A 79 0.99 9.30 -8.46
C ILE A 79 1.95 9.87 -7.40
N ASP A 80 3.26 9.88 -7.67
CA ASP A 80 4.28 10.46 -6.80
C ASP A 80 4.11 12.00 -6.70
N LEU A 81 3.73 12.64 -7.81
CA LEU A 81 3.50 14.09 -7.88
C LEU A 81 2.24 14.52 -7.11
N VAL A 82 1.15 13.77 -7.26
CA VAL A 82 -0.10 13.96 -6.50
C VAL A 82 0.12 13.72 -5.01
N ALA A 83 0.95 12.73 -4.64
CA ALA A 83 1.28 12.45 -3.24
C ALA A 83 2.14 13.52 -2.56
N VAL A 84 2.92 14.31 -3.32
CA VAL A 84 3.74 15.41 -2.81
C VAL A 84 2.99 16.76 -2.81
N LEU A 85 1.92 16.88 -3.61
CA LEU A 85 1.07 18.08 -3.69
C LEU A 85 0.62 18.64 -2.32
N PRO A 86 0.24 17.81 -1.31
CA PRO A 86 -0.21 18.29 -0.01
C PRO A 86 0.88 18.97 0.83
N VAL A 87 2.14 19.00 0.37
CA VAL A 87 3.29 19.58 1.09
C VAL A 87 3.44 21.08 0.86
N PHE A 88 2.90 21.62 -0.25
CA PHE A 88 2.94 23.05 -0.49
C PHE A 88 2.01 23.76 0.50
N ARG A 89 2.61 24.40 1.51
CA ARG A 89 2.03 25.11 2.68
C ARG A 89 1.00 26.22 2.36
N VAL A 90 0.53 26.34 1.13
CA VAL A 90 -0.16 27.53 0.62
C VAL A 90 -1.64 27.60 1.04
N PHE A 91 -2.26 26.50 1.47
CA PHE A 91 -3.64 26.53 1.96
C PHE A 91 -3.72 26.47 3.49
N ARG A 92 -4.27 27.54 4.08
CA ARG A 92 -4.59 27.76 5.51
C ARG A 92 -5.53 26.68 6.11
N VAL A 93 -5.97 25.71 5.30
CA VAL A 93 -6.72 24.47 5.62
C VAL A 93 -5.80 23.38 6.24
N ALA A 94 -4.74 23.81 6.93
CA ALA A 94 -3.51 23.04 7.19
C ALA A 94 -3.66 21.76 8.03
N ARG A 95 -4.82 21.52 8.66
CA ARG A 95 -5.08 20.33 9.47
C ARG A 95 -5.74 19.20 8.67
N ALA A 96 -6.68 19.50 7.77
CA ALA A 96 -7.30 18.51 6.86
C ALA A 96 -6.28 17.96 5.85
N LEU A 97 -5.42 18.83 5.32
CA LEU A 97 -4.35 18.45 4.39
C LEU A 97 -3.31 17.51 5.03
N ARG A 98 -3.24 17.45 6.36
CA ARG A 98 -2.37 16.50 7.08
C ARG A 98 -2.85 15.05 6.87
N LEU A 99 -4.15 14.80 6.67
CA LEU A 99 -4.70 13.48 6.33
C LEU A 99 -4.35 13.07 4.89
N LEU A 100 -4.24 14.04 3.98
CA LEU A 100 -3.80 13.77 2.61
C LEU A 100 -2.35 13.29 2.55
N ARG A 101 -1.54 13.43 3.63
CA ARG A 101 -0.21 12.82 3.71
C ARG A 101 -0.26 11.28 3.63
N VAL A 102 -1.38 10.67 4.01
CA VAL A 102 -1.57 9.20 3.88
C VAL A 102 -1.69 8.78 2.41
N LEU A 103 -2.04 9.69 1.49
CA LEU A 103 -1.99 9.46 0.04
C LEU A 103 -0.57 9.14 -0.47
N ARG A 104 0.48 9.34 0.34
CA ARG A 104 1.83 8.84 0.02
C ARG A 104 1.89 7.32 -0.09
N LEU A 105 0.96 6.57 0.48
CA LEU A 105 0.82 5.13 0.21
C LEU A 105 0.55 4.84 -1.27
N LEU A 106 -0.05 5.78 -2.01
CA LEU A 106 -0.22 5.63 -3.45
C LEU A 106 1.14 5.47 -4.16
N ARG A 107 2.24 6.00 -3.59
CA ARG A 107 3.58 5.78 -4.13
C ARG A 107 3.97 4.30 -4.14
N LEU A 108 3.47 3.49 -3.21
CA LEU A 108 3.72 2.04 -3.19
C LEU A 108 3.16 1.36 -4.44
N SER A 109 1.99 1.77 -4.95
CA SER A 109 1.46 1.20 -6.19
C SER A 109 2.33 1.57 -7.41
N GLY A 110 2.88 2.78 -7.42
CA GLY A 110 3.89 3.22 -8.38
C GLY A 110 5.18 2.39 -8.31
N VAL A 111 5.68 2.09 -7.11
CA VAL A 111 6.88 1.25 -6.92
C VAL A 111 6.60 -0.19 -7.37
N VAL A 112 5.49 -0.79 -6.97
CA VAL A 112 5.16 -2.19 -7.31
C VAL A 112 4.86 -2.36 -8.81
N SER A 113 4.18 -1.39 -9.44
CA SER A 113 3.92 -1.42 -10.89
C SER A 113 5.20 -1.29 -11.72
N ARG A 114 6.20 -0.53 -11.25
CA ARG A 114 7.52 -0.35 -11.89
C ARG A 114 8.45 -1.54 -11.73
N GLN A 115 8.26 -2.40 -10.72
CA GLN A 115 9.01 -3.66 -10.54
C GLN A 115 8.65 -4.76 -11.54
N GLY A 116 8.25 -4.36 -12.75
CA GLY A 116 7.96 -5.16 -13.96
C GLY A 116 8.80 -6.42 -14.12
N THR A 117 10.08 -6.25 -13.80
CA THR A 117 11.16 -6.96 -14.45
C THR A 117 12.11 -7.66 -13.47
N TYR A 118 12.02 -7.39 -12.17
CA TYR A 118 13.02 -7.88 -11.18
C TYR A 118 12.43 -8.65 -9.98
N PHE A 119 11.11 -8.63 -9.78
CA PHE A 119 10.46 -9.41 -8.73
C PHE A 119 9.89 -10.70 -9.33
N PRO A 120 10.15 -11.89 -8.74
CA PRO A 120 9.57 -13.13 -9.23
C PRO A 120 8.03 -12.99 -9.26
N TYR A 121 7.45 -13.27 -10.43
CA TYR A 121 6.04 -13.06 -10.79
C TYR A 121 5.03 -13.55 -9.72
N VAL A 122 5.39 -14.58 -8.95
CA VAL A 122 4.58 -15.19 -7.89
C VAL A 122 4.41 -14.30 -6.65
N LEU A 123 5.47 -13.61 -6.22
CA LEU A 123 5.39 -12.64 -5.09
C LEU A 123 4.62 -11.38 -5.50
N ARG A 124 4.58 -11.07 -6.79
CA ARG A 124 4.06 -9.83 -7.35
C ARG A 124 2.54 -9.76 -7.38
N LYS A 125 1.84 -10.89 -7.62
CA LYS A 125 0.38 -10.95 -7.59
C LYS A 125 -0.17 -10.69 -6.19
N GLY A 126 0.40 -11.36 -5.18
CA GLY A 126 0.01 -11.14 -3.77
C GLY A 126 0.27 -9.71 -3.31
N LEU A 127 1.47 -9.17 -3.55
CA LEU A 127 1.82 -7.81 -3.10
C LEU A 127 0.94 -6.70 -3.71
N LEU A 128 0.58 -6.81 -4.99
CA LEU A 128 -0.30 -5.83 -5.65
C LEU A 128 -1.69 -5.80 -5.03
N GLU A 129 -2.27 -6.97 -4.76
CA GLU A 129 -3.58 -7.09 -4.11
C GLU A 129 -3.55 -6.51 -2.69
N HIS A 130 -2.53 -6.84 -1.90
CA HIS A 130 -2.39 -6.32 -0.53
C HIS A 130 -2.18 -4.79 -0.52
N VAL A 131 -1.39 -4.25 -1.45
CA VAL A 131 -1.21 -2.79 -1.59
C VAL A 131 -2.49 -2.11 -2.05
N ALA A 132 -3.27 -2.74 -2.95
CA ALA A 132 -4.55 -2.22 -3.40
C ALA A 132 -5.58 -2.17 -2.26
N ILE A 133 -5.67 -3.23 -1.45
CA ILE A 133 -6.54 -3.29 -0.26
C ILE A 133 -6.15 -2.20 0.75
N LEU A 134 -4.85 -2.09 1.05
CA LEU A 134 -4.34 -1.04 1.95
C LEU A 134 -4.67 0.37 1.43
N MET A 135 -4.52 0.58 0.13
CA MET A 135 -4.84 1.84 -0.52
C MET A 135 -6.33 2.17 -0.42
N PHE A 136 -7.19 1.19 -0.63
CA PHE A 136 -8.63 1.35 -0.54
C PHE A 136 -9.10 1.68 0.89
N ILE A 137 -8.53 1.00 1.91
CA ILE A 137 -8.74 1.32 3.33
C ILE A 137 -8.40 2.79 3.61
N VAL A 138 -7.20 3.20 3.19
CA VAL A 138 -6.70 4.55 3.42
C VAL A 138 -7.56 5.61 2.74
N LEU A 139 -7.92 5.39 1.48
CA LEU A 139 -8.75 6.32 0.73
C LEU A 139 -10.12 6.47 1.40
N THR A 140 -10.71 5.36 1.83
CA THR A 140 -12.00 5.36 2.53
C THR A 140 -11.93 6.13 3.83
N VAL A 141 -10.91 5.88 4.66
CA VAL A 141 -10.73 6.59 5.94
C VAL A 141 -10.52 8.09 5.72
N VAL A 142 -9.66 8.48 4.77
CA VAL A 142 -9.39 9.89 4.47
C VAL A 142 -10.63 10.58 3.93
N PHE A 143 -11.34 9.95 2.99
CA PHE A 143 -12.56 10.51 2.41
C PHE A 143 -13.68 10.63 3.45
N GLY A 144 -13.89 9.58 4.26
CA GLY A 144 -14.84 9.59 5.37
C GLY A 144 -14.51 10.69 6.39
N THR A 145 -13.22 10.86 6.72
CA THR A 145 -12.81 11.84 7.72
C THR A 145 -13.00 13.26 7.22
N VAL A 146 -12.53 13.55 5.99
CA VAL A 146 -12.64 14.89 5.39
C VAL A 146 -14.09 15.24 5.10
N GLY A 147 -14.87 14.28 4.58
CA GLY A 147 -16.28 14.45 4.28
C GLY A 147 -17.09 14.76 5.53
N MET A 148 -16.98 13.94 6.57
CA MET A 148 -17.70 14.16 7.82
C MET A 148 -17.29 15.47 8.50
N LEU A 149 -16.00 15.79 8.52
CA LEU A 149 -15.55 17.07 9.08
C LEU A 149 -16.12 18.28 8.29
N HIS A 150 -16.24 18.17 6.97
CA HIS A 150 -16.75 19.25 6.14
C HIS A 150 -18.27 19.47 6.32
N PHE A 151 -19.04 18.40 6.32
CA PHE A 151 -20.50 18.46 6.36
C PHE A 151 -21.08 18.46 7.79
N GLU A 152 -20.52 17.66 8.70
CA GLU A 152 -20.99 17.56 10.09
C GLU A 152 -20.19 18.42 11.06
N GLY A 153 -18.96 18.84 10.74
CA GLY A 153 -18.09 19.53 11.69
C GLY A 153 -18.62 20.87 12.22
N ARG A 154 -19.61 21.47 11.55
CA ARG A 154 -20.30 22.70 12.01
C ARG A 154 -21.56 22.43 12.83
N VAL A 155 -22.13 21.24 12.71
CA VAL A 155 -23.45 20.89 13.27
C VAL A 155 -23.30 19.98 14.49
N ASN A 156 -22.30 19.10 14.47
CA ASN A 156 -22.02 18.16 15.54
C ASN A 156 -20.61 18.39 16.11
N ALA A 157 -20.56 18.70 17.41
CA ALA A 157 -19.32 18.99 18.13
C ALA A 157 -18.32 17.80 18.13
N ARG A 158 -18.80 16.56 17.97
CA ARG A 158 -17.96 15.37 17.89
C ARG A 158 -17.12 15.31 16.62
N PHE A 159 -17.66 15.86 15.52
CA PHE A 159 -17.00 15.92 14.22
C PHE A 159 -16.20 17.21 13.99
N HIS A 160 -16.01 18.03 15.03
CA HIS A 160 -15.19 19.24 14.94
C HIS A 160 -13.68 18.94 15.09
N ASP A 161 -13.34 17.87 15.83
CA ASP A 161 -11.96 17.44 15.96
C ASP A 161 -11.55 16.38 14.92
N TYR A 162 -10.39 16.60 14.32
CA TYR A 162 -9.85 15.76 13.25
C TYR A 162 -9.45 14.37 13.76
N GLY A 163 -8.89 14.29 14.97
CA GLY A 163 -8.48 13.02 15.56
C GLY A 163 -9.69 12.14 15.85
N ARG A 164 -10.72 12.73 16.48
CA ARG A 164 -11.99 12.03 16.76
C ARG A 164 -12.69 11.58 15.49
N THR A 165 -12.74 12.43 14.47
CA THR A 165 -13.38 12.10 13.19
C THR A 165 -12.60 11.01 12.43
N PHE A 166 -11.27 11.02 12.52
CA PHE A 166 -10.42 9.96 11.97
C PHE A 166 -10.70 8.60 12.62
N TRP A 167 -10.75 8.56 13.95
CA TRP A 167 -11.10 7.34 14.69
C TRP A 167 -12.51 6.86 14.33
N TRP A 168 -13.47 7.77 14.21
CA TRP A 168 -14.81 7.43 13.74
C TRP A 168 -14.79 6.76 12.37
N SER A 169 -14.06 7.31 11.39
CA SER A 169 -13.97 6.70 10.05
C SER A 169 -13.29 5.34 10.09
N LEU A 170 -12.27 5.16 10.93
CA LEU A 170 -11.57 3.89 11.07
C LEU A 170 -12.46 2.81 11.72
N TYR A 171 -13.13 3.14 12.83
CA TYR A 171 -14.07 2.21 13.48
C TYR A 171 -15.25 1.88 12.56
N THR A 172 -15.82 2.89 11.89
CA THR A 172 -16.95 2.70 10.96
C THR A 172 -16.58 1.81 9.79
N LEU A 173 -15.33 1.86 9.30
CA LEU A 173 -14.87 1.00 8.23
C LEU A 173 -14.85 -0.49 8.61
N PHE A 174 -14.41 -0.81 9.82
CA PHE A 174 -14.17 -2.20 10.23
C PHE A 174 -15.34 -2.84 10.97
N ALA A 175 -16.07 -2.09 11.81
CA ALA A 175 -17.08 -2.66 12.70
C ALA A 175 -18.26 -1.74 13.00
N GLY A 176 -18.18 -0.44 12.67
CA GLY A 176 -19.06 0.57 13.24
C GLY A 176 -18.49 1.14 14.54
N ASP A 177 -18.56 2.47 14.73
CA ASP A 177 -18.30 3.07 16.05
C ASP A 177 -19.55 2.86 16.94
N PRO A 178 -19.47 2.06 18.03
CA PRO A 178 -20.61 1.75 18.87
C PRO A 178 -21.15 2.97 19.61
N ASN A 179 -20.31 4.00 19.78
CA ASN A 179 -20.69 5.22 20.45
C ASN A 179 -21.04 6.32 19.44
N ALA A 180 -20.99 6.09 18.12
CA ALA A 180 -21.18 7.15 17.14
C ALA A 180 -22.59 7.73 17.20
N GLU A 181 -22.67 9.05 17.37
CA GLU A 181 -23.88 9.77 17.06
C GLU A 181 -24.14 9.74 15.56
N GLN A 182 -25.40 9.55 15.18
CA GLN A 182 -25.77 9.57 13.78
C GLN A 182 -25.57 10.97 13.18
N PRO A 183 -25.00 11.08 11.97
CA PRO A 183 -24.89 12.36 11.28
C PRO A 183 -26.27 13.02 11.13
N GLN A 184 -26.33 14.31 11.43
CA GLN A 184 -27.55 15.10 11.39
C GLN A 184 -27.87 15.56 9.96
N THR A 185 -26.84 15.74 9.14
CA THR A 185 -26.95 16.19 7.75
C THR A 185 -27.21 15.00 6.81
N LEU A 186 -27.97 15.26 5.74
CA LEU A 186 -28.20 14.28 4.67
C LEU A 186 -26.88 13.83 4.04
N ALA A 187 -25.95 14.77 3.82
CA ALA A 187 -24.64 14.48 3.25
C ALA A 187 -23.79 13.58 4.16
N GLY A 188 -23.77 13.83 5.48
CA GLY A 188 -23.07 12.98 6.44
C GLY A 188 -23.61 11.55 6.49
N ARG A 189 -24.94 11.38 6.36
CA ARG A 189 -25.57 10.06 6.26
C ARG A 189 -25.16 9.32 4.99
N LEU A 190 -25.14 9.99 3.84
CA LEU A 190 -24.66 9.41 2.58
C LEU A 190 -23.18 8.99 2.66
N ILE A 191 -22.34 9.82 3.29
CA ILE A 191 -20.92 9.48 3.50
C ILE A 191 -20.78 8.26 4.40
N THR A 192 -21.57 8.17 5.47
CA THR A 192 -21.58 7.02 6.37
C THR A 192 -21.96 5.73 5.64
N LEU A 193 -22.99 5.79 4.81
CA LEU A 193 -23.38 4.65 3.96
C LEU A 193 -22.23 4.26 3.00
N ALA A 194 -21.59 5.23 2.34
CA ALA A 194 -20.48 4.96 1.44
C ALA A 194 -19.30 4.28 2.17
N VAL A 195 -18.95 4.74 3.38
CA VAL A 195 -17.89 4.14 4.20
C VAL A 195 -18.26 2.70 4.60
N LEU A 196 -19.52 2.43 4.96
CA LEU A 196 -20.01 1.09 5.28
C LEU A 196 -19.92 0.14 4.08
N PHE A 197 -20.38 0.57 2.90
CA PHE A 197 -20.28 -0.22 1.67
C PHE A 197 -18.81 -0.52 1.30
N MET A 198 -17.93 0.47 1.44
CA MET A 198 -16.49 0.28 1.24
C MET A 198 -15.91 -0.73 2.25
N GLY A 199 -16.32 -0.66 3.52
CA GLY A 199 -15.93 -1.63 4.56
C GLY A 199 -16.30 -3.06 4.20
N VAL A 200 -17.56 -3.30 3.82
CA VAL A 200 -18.02 -4.62 3.36
C VAL A 200 -17.23 -5.09 2.13
N GLY A 201 -16.94 -4.20 1.18
CA GLY A 201 -16.11 -4.50 0.02
C GLY A 201 -14.69 -4.96 0.40
N ILE A 202 -14.06 -4.33 1.40
CA ILE A 202 -12.74 -4.74 1.91
C ILE A 202 -12.80 -6.12 2.53
N PHE A 203 -13.81 -6.40 3.36
CA PHE A 203 -13.96 -7.74 3.95
C PHE A 203 -14.21 -8.82 2.90
N ALA A 204 -15.00 -8.52 1.87
CA ALA A 204 -15.21 -9.42 0.75
C ALA A 204 -13.92 -9.70 -0.03
N MET A 205 -13.11 -8.67 -0.30
CA MET A 205 -11.80 -8.82 -0.96
C MET A 205 -10.84 -9.66 -0.11
N LEU A 206 -10.71 -9.37 1.19
CA LEU A 206 -9.84 -10.14 2.10
C LEU A 206 -10.24 -11.61 2.15
N THR A 207 -11.54 -11.88 2.28
CA THR A 207 -12.08 -13.25 2.28
C THR A 207 -11.81 -13.95 0.95
N GLY A 208 -12.00 -13.24 -0.17
CA GLY A 208 -11.70 -13.75 -1.51
C GLY A 208 -10.23 -14.09 -1.72
N THR A 209 -9.31 -13.23 -1.28
CA THR A 209 -7.86 -13.48 -1.37
C THR A 209 -7.44 -14.69 -0.52
N VAL A 210 -7.95 -14.81 0.72
CA VAL A 210 -7.65 -15.94 1.59
C VAL A 210 -8.21 -17.25 1.02
N SER A 211 -9.44 -17.22 0.50
CA SER A 211 -10.06 -18.37 -0.15
C SER A 211 -9.26 -18.82 -1.38
N ALA A 212 -8.88 -17.89 -2.26
CA ALA A 212 -8.06 -18.18 -3.43
C ALA A 212 -6.71 -18.80 -3.04
N PHE A 213 -6.07 -18.29 -1.98
CA PHE A 213 -4.83 -18.85 -1.47
C PHE A 213 -5.01 -20.28 -0.95
N MET A 214 -6.09 -20.55 -0.24
CA MET A 214 -6.40 -21.88 0.29
C MET A 214 -6.69 -22.88 -0.84
N VAL A 215 -7.51 -22.49 -1.83
CA VAL A 215 -7.81 -23.30 -3.02
C VAL A 215 -6.54 -23.62 -3.80
N GLN A 216 -5.68 -22.62 -4.02
CA GLN A 216 -4.41 -22.82 -4.72
C GLN A 216 -3.49 -23.78 -3.96
N ARG A 217 -3.51 -23.76 -2.63
CA ARG A 217 -2.72 -24.68 -1.79
C ARG A 217 -3.27 -26.11 -1.85
N VAL A 218 -4.59 -26.28 -1.81
CA VAL A 218 -5.24 -27.61 -1.90
C VAL A 218 -4.97 -28.26 -3.26
N MET A 219 -5.16 -27.51 -4.36
CA MET A 219 -4.91 -28.02 -5.71
C MET A 219 -3.45 -28.47 -5.91
N ARG A 220 -2.50 -27.75 -5.29
CA ARG A 220 -1.07 -28.07 -5.39
C ARG A 220 -0.67 -29.32 -4.61
N MET A 221 -1.37 -29.64 -3.52
CA MET A 221 -1.19 -30.88 -2.77
C MET A 221 -1.81 -32.06 -3.53
N GLY A 222 -3.03 -31.90 -4.05
CA GLY A 222 -3.70 -32.93 -4.85
C GLY A 222 -2.92 -33.33 -6.11
N SER A 223 -2.37 -32.35 -6.85
CA SER A 223 -1.57 -32.64 -8.06
C SER A 223 -0.26 -33.38 -7.75
N GLN A 224 0.38 -33.10 -6.61
CA GLN A 224 1.61 -33.79 -6.21
C GLN A 224 1.33 -35.23 -5.78
N ASP A 225 0.22 -35.47 -5.08
CA ASP A 225 -0.18 -36.81 -4.67
C ASP A 225 -0.69 -37.65 -5.86
N GLU A 226 -1.45 -37.06 -6.80
CA GLU A 226 -1.89 -37.75 -8.02
C GLU A 226 -0.72 -38.13 -8.94
N GLU A 227 0.26 -37.24 -9.18
CA GLU A 227 1.47 -37.58 -9.96
C GLU A 227 2.25 -38.75 -9.35
N LEU A 228 2.31 -38.84 -8.02
CA LEU A 228 3.01 -39.92 -7.31
C LEU A 228 2.22 -41.24 -7.30
N THR A 229 0.89 -41.18 -7.40
CA THR A 229 0.01 -42.35 -7.35
C THR A 229 -0.24 -42.95 -8.73
N GLU A 230 -0.15 -42.17 -9.81
CA GLU A 230 -0.17 -42.67 -11.20
C GLU A 230 1.11 -43.44 -11.58
N LEU A 231 2.18 -43.34 -10.78
CA LEU A 231 3.44 -44.05 -11.01
C LEU A 231 3.37 -45.50 -10.49
N ASP A 232 2.57 -46.34 -11.15
CA ASP A 232 2.57 -47.78 -10.89
C ASP A 232 3.82 -48.43 -11.54
N ARG A 233 4.72 -48.98 -10.71
CA ARG A 233 6.04 -49.59 -11.07
C ARG A 233 7.17 -48.63 -11.45
N HIS A 234 7.41 -47.58 -10.68
CA HIS A 234 8.57 -46.72 -10.87
C HIS A 234 9.75 -47.09 -9.94
N LEU A 235 10.98 -47.01 -10.46
CA LEU A 235 12.20 -47.23 -9.69
C LEU A 235 12.88 -45.87 -9.43
N ILE A 236 12.90 -45.43 -8.17
CA ILE A 236 13.61 -44.21 -7.77
C ILE A 236 15.08 -44.56 -7.49
N VAL A 237 16.00 -44.11 -8.35
CA VAL A 237 17.44 -44.25 -8.13
C VAL A 237 17.97 -42.99 -7.44
N CYS A 238 18.25 -43.09 -6.14
CA CYS A 238 18.86 -42.02 -5.36
C CYS A 238 20.37 -42.25 -5.20
N GLY A 239 21.17 -41.22 -5.49
CA GLY A 239 22.64 -41.24 -5.35
C GLY A 239 23.38 -41.39 -6.67
N TRP A 240 24.69 -41.09 -6.67
CA TRP A 240 25.54 -41.17 -7.85
C TRP A 240 26.57 -42.29 -7.71
N SER A 241 26.51 -43.27 -8.61
CA SER A 241 27.45 -44.38 -8.68
C SER A 241 27.87 -44.61 -10.14
N PRO A 242 29.16 -44.78 -10.44
CA PRO A 242 29.62 -45.01 -11.81
C PRO A 242 29.08 -46.32 -12.43
N LYS A 243 28.49 -47.22 -11.64
CA LYS A 243 27.87 -48.49 -12.10
C LYS A 243 26.41 -48.36 -12.52
N ILE A 244 25.79 -47.18 -12.38
CA ILE A 244 24.37 -46.95 -12.69
C ILE A 244 24.00 -47.32 -14.13
N GLY A 245 24.91 -47.10 -15.08
CA GLY A 245 24.67 -47.45 -16.49
C GLY A 245 24.59 -48.96 -16.76
N ILE A 246 25.13 -49.81 -15.88
CA ILE A 246 25.02 -51.27 -15.97
C ILE A 246 23.68 -51.72 -15.38
N ILE A 247 23.32 -51.16 -14.23
CA ILE A 247 22.06 -51.46 -13.52
C ILE A 247 20.85 -51.11 -14.39
N LEU A 248 20.90 -49.97 -15.10
CA LEU A 248 19.84 -49.57 -16.05
C LEU A 248 19.72 -50.45 -17.30
N ARG A 249 20.69 -51.33 -17.58
CA ARG A 249 20.61 -52.26 -18.72
C ARG A 249 20.04 -53.63 -18.35
N GLU A 250 20.00 -53.97 -17.07
CA GLU A 250 19.46 -55.26 -16.58
C GLU A 250 18.03 -55.15 -16.02
N LEU A 251 17.54 -53.91 -15.85
CA LEU A 251 16.14 -53.60 -15.56
C LEU A 251 15.32 -53.49 -16.86
#